data_AF-A0A9J7IF73-F1
#
_entry.id   AF-A0A9J7IF73-F1
#
_cell.length_a   1.000
_cell.length_b   1.000
_cell.length_c   1.000
_cell.angle_alpha   90.00
_cell.angle_beta   90.00
_cell.angle_gamma   90.00
#
_symmetry.space_group_name_H-M   'P 1'
#
loop_
_entity.id
_entity.type
_entity.pdbx_description
1 polymer ?
#
loop_
_entity_poly.entity_id
_entity_poly.type
_entity_poly.pdbx_seq_one_letter_code
_entity_poly.pdbx_strand_id
1 'polypeptide(L)'
;MNSIKLGLIMPLLIGISIKACPIYLTIGLDGKTYQESSLTLNWASDCFVRPEWYGIYTEEPSSILLHPYIRIQNVSDGIHRMAVKRKVGKLRFPPGWNRNDNPENVEHYTKMKCLDYYVASFRGSELLSVECLKIYPNWMRSHEDMGQMQLKDLFIPGTHASGAYLTNYGATKSMLIKEHAISQYFDIWSQLVFGIRYLDLSVGVQRERDASDPDKFWIVNENMFINQLRYILKDVRKFVTLTGEIVILDFSSFPIGFYQRPDLHMELFTMISRELGSYVYMHNDTNIPCANLTIDEIATTNRTIIVLYPMDELQHPANGKLLQRITHFMSAMETFLNRFHEYLGGSGLHASAVQQEEIIARTG
;
A
#
# COMPACT_ATOMS: atom_id res chain seq x y z
N MET A 1 44.32 -55.14 24.72
CA MET A 1 43.52 -53.93 25.00
C MET A 1 43.11 -53.33 23.66
N ASN A 2 41.87 -53.53 23.23
CA ASN A 2 41.22 -52.75 22.17
C ASN A 2 39.72 -52.90 22.40
N SER A 3 39.09 -51.83 22.90
CA SER A 3 37.68 -51.80 23.26
C SER A 3 36.91 -51.12 22.14
N ILE A 4 35.99 -51.86 21.51
CA ILE A 4 35.10 -51.36 20.47
C ILE A 4 33.94 -50.64 21.18
N LYS A 5 33.88 -49.31 21.07
CA LYS A 5 32.73 -48.53 21.51
C LYS A 5 31.61 -48.66 20.48
N LEU A 6 30.54 -49.37 20.84
CA LEU A 6 29.25 -49.33 20.15
C LEU A 6 28.62 -47.95 20.40
N GLY A 7 28.59 -47.09 19.40
CA GLY A 7 27.84 -45.84 19.43
C GLY A 7 26.37 -46.11 19.18
N LEU A 8 25.52 -45.83 20.19
CA LEU A 8 24.07 -45.71 19.98
C LEU A 8 23.81 -44.51 19.05
N ILE A 9 23.31 -44.78 17.86
CA ILE A 9 22.69 -43.76 17.01
C ILE A 9 21.27 -43.56 17.57
N MET A 10 21.08 -42.50 18.34
CA MET A 10 19.76 -42.01 18.71
C MET A 10 19.16 -41.34 17.47
N PRO A 11 17.98 -41.75 16.97
CA PRO A 11 17.37 -41.07 15.84
C PRO A 11 16.96 -39.67 16.29
N LEU A 12 17.53 -38.66 15.63
CA LEU A 12 17.14 -37.27 15.73
C LEU A 12 15.66 -37.19 15.29
N LEU A 13 14.74 -37.08 16.25
CA LEU A 13 13.36 -36.67 15.99
C LEU A 13 13.42 -35.23 15.49
N ILE A 14 13.57 -35.05 14.18
CA ILE A 14 13.25 -33.81 13.51
C ILE A 14 11.75 -33.66 13.68
N GLY A 15 11.34 -32.94 14.72
CA GLY A 15 9.97 -32.50 14.87
C GLY A 15 9.64 -31.66 13.65
N ILE A 16 8.92 -32.24 12.70
CA ILE A 16 8.25 -31.48 11.65
C ILE A 16 7.28 -30.59 12.41
N SER A 17 7.63 -29.33 12.63
CA SER A 17 6.69 -28.32 13.08
C SER A 17 5.68 -28.17 11.94
N ILE A 18 4.58 -28.90 12.04
CA ILE A 18 3.50 -28.83 11.06
C ILE A 18 2.87 -27.45 11.24
N LYS A 19 3.29 -26.48 10.44
CA LYS A 19 2.73 -25.13 10.48
C LYS A 19 1.24 -25.21 10.14
N ALA A 20 0.42 -24.64 11.02
CA ALA A 20 -1.01 -24.43 10.77
C ALA A 20 -1.22 -23.58 9.52
N CYS A 21 -2.40 -23.70 8.88
CA CYS A 21 -2.77 -22.81 7.77
C CYS A 21 -2.49 -21.34 8.13
N PRO A 22 -1.71 -20.62 7.31
CA PRO A 22 -1.76 -19.17 7.32
C PRO A 22 -3.18 -18.72 6.98
N ILE A 23 -3.70 -17.83 7.81
CA ILE A 23 -5.02 -17.21 7.66
C ILE A 23 -4.84 -15.70 7.62
N TYR A 24 -5.69 -15.00 6.88
CA TYR A 24 -5.61 -13.54 6.74
C TYR A 24 -7.00 -12.92 6.75
N LEU A 25 -7.13 -11.77 7.40
CA LEU A 25 -8.31 -10.93 7.30
C LEU A 25 -8.04 -9.74 6.37
N THR A 26 -8.87 -9.61 5.35
CA THR A 26 -8.86 -8.50 4.39
C THR A 26 -10.21 -7.79 4.35
N ILE A 27 -10.27 -6.67 3.66
CA ILE A 27 -11.52 -5.95 3.38
C ILE A 27 -11.95 -6.36 1.97
N GLY A 28 -13.19 -6.85 1.85
CA GLY A 28 -13.77 -7.24 0.57
C GLY A 28 -14.13 -6.04 -0.31
N LEU A 29 -14.55 -6.35 -1.53
CA LEU A 29 -14.90 -5.39 -2.58
C LEU A 29 -16.40 -5.39 -2.90
N ASP A 30 -17.21 -5.96 -2.02
CA ASP A 30 -18.65 -6.16 -2.16
C ASP A 30 -19.50 -4.94 -1.78
N GLY A 31 -18.89 -3.94 -1.14
CA GLY A 31 -19.55 -2.68 -0.78
C GLY A 31 -19.25 -1.53 -1.76
N LYS A 32 -20.08 -0.49 -1.75
CA LYS A 32 -19.81 0.77 -2.50
C LYS A 32 -18.72 1.63 -1.85
N THR A 33 -18.46 1.37 -0.58
CA THR A 33 -17.42 1.98 0.23
C THR A 33 -16.76 0.90 1.07
N TYR A 34 -15.57 1.15 1.62
CA TYR A 34 -14.92 0.18 2.52
C TYR A 34 -15.77 -0.09 3.77
N GLN A 35 -16.52 0.90 4.27
CA GLN A 35 -17.37 0.75 5.45
C GLN A 35 -18.53 -0.21 5.21
N GLU A 36 -19.05 -0.22 3.98
CA GLU A 36 -20.15 -1.10 3.58
C GLU A 36 -19.67 -2.49 3.16
N SER A 37 -18.39 -2.63 2.87
CA SER A 37 -17.76 -3.89 2.46
C SER A 37 -17.65 -4.86 3.63
N SER A 38 -17.70 -6.14 3.31
CA SER A 38 -17.56 -7.24 4.27
C SER A 38 -16.08 -7.46 4.60
N LEU A 39 -15.82 -7.96 5.81
CA LEU A 39 -14.52 -8.59 6.08
C LEU A 39 -14.40 -9.88 5.28
N THR A 40 -13.22 -10.19 4.79
CA THR A 40 -12.94 -11.40 4.03
C THR A 40 -11.89 -12.22 4.75
N LEU A 41 -12.21 -13.49 5.03
CA LEU A 41 -11.28 -14.47 5.54
C LEU A 41 -10.61 -15.16 4.36
N ASN A 42 -9.29 -15.24 4.37
CA ASN A 42 -8.47 -15.91 3.35
C ASN A 42 -7.58 -16.95 4.02
N TRP A 43 -7.26 -18.03 3.31
CA TRP A 43 -6.34 -19.06 3.79
C TRP A 43 -5.52 -19.63 2.63
N ALA A 44 -4.32 -20.11 2.95
CA ALA A 44 -3.43 -20.70 1.96
C ALA A 44 -4.00 -22.00 1.36
N SER A 45 -3.67 -22.29 0.11
CA SER A 45 -4.12 -23.50 -0.58
C SER A 45 -3.34 -24.77 -0.20
N ASP A 46 -2.12 -24.60 0.30
CA ASP A 46 -1.13 -25.65 0.55
C ASP A 46 -0.99 -26.02 2.02
N CYS A 47 -2.11 -26.10 2.73
CA CYS A 47 -2.10 -26.41 4.16
C CYS A 47 -2.00 -27.90 4.49
N PHE A 48 -1.03 -28.25 5.34
CA PHE A 48 -0.93 -29.58 5.97
C PHE A 48 -1.96 -29.78 7.10
N VAL A 49 -2.20 -28.74 7.91
CA VAL A 49 -3.12 -28.76 9.05
C VAL A 49 -4.27 -27.81 8.80
N ARG A 50 -5.41 -28.38 8.37
CA ARG A 50 -6.63 -27.62 8.12
C ARG A 50 -7.41 -27.34 9.40
N PRO A 51 -7.92 -26.10 9.56
CA PRO A 51 -8.91 -25.77 10.59
C PRO A 51 -10.27 -26.41 10.31
N GLU A 52 -10.94 -26.85 11.37
CA GLU A 52 -12.34 -27.30 11.34
C GLU A 52 -13.32 -26.13 11.45
N TRP A 53 -12.91 -25.06 12.14
CA TRP A 53 -13.71 -23.86 12.30
C TRP A 53 -12.85 -22.62 12.57
N TYR A 54 -13.44 -21.46 12.32
CA TYR A 54 -12.83 -20.15 12.56
C TYR A 54 -13.71 -19.32 13.48
N GLY A 55 -13.09 -18.60 14.42
CA GLY A 55 -13.75 -17.60 15.26
C GLY A 55 -13.37 -16.20 14.81
N ILE A 56 -14.34 -15.31 14.68
CA ILE A 56 -14.12 -13.87 14.46
C ILE A 56 -14.37 -13.15 15.78
N TYR A 57 -13.47 -12.23 16.13
CA TYR A 57 -13.49 -11.48 17.39
C TYR A 57 -13.28 -9.99 17.10
N THR A 58 -13.76 -9.15 18.01
CA THR A 58 -13.59 -7.68 17.95
C THR A 58 -12.43 -7.19 18.82
N GLU A 59 -11.74 -8.11 19.48
CA GLU A 59 -10.61 -7.86 20.37
C GLU A 59 -9.67 -9.07 20.33
N GLU A 60 -8.44 -8.89 20.81
CA GLU A 60 -7.45 -9.96 20.82
C GLU A 60 -7.93 -11.13 21.69
N PRO A 61 -8.04 -12.35 21.15
CA PRO A 61 -8.70 -13.46 21.83
C PRO A 61 -7.80 -14.16 22.87
N SER A 62 -7.12 -13.40 23.72
CA SER A 62 -6.17 -13.90 24.74
C SER A 62 -6.82 -14.75 25.83
N SER A 63 -8.10 -14.54 26.13
CA SER A 63 -8.84 -15.24 27.19
C SER A 63 -10.24 -15.74 26.79
N ILE A 64 -10.75 -15.35 25.62
CA ILE A 64 -12.14 -15.60 25.18
C ILE A 64 -12.18 -16.48 23.92
N LEU A 65 -11.26 -17.45 23.78
CA LEU A 65 -11.18 -18.30 22.59
C LEU A 65 -12.49 -19.07 22.30
N LEU A 66 -13.29 -19.37 23.33
CA LEU A 66 -14.50 -20.19 23.21
C LEU A 66 -15.76 -19.42 22.81
N HIS A 67 -15.77 -18.08 22.86
CA HIS A 67 -16.97 -17.28 22.57
C HIS A 67 -16.70 -16.25 21.47
N PRO A 68 -16.48 -16.71 20.21
CA PRO A 68 -16.33 -15.80 19.10
C PRO A 68 -17.62 -15.02 18.84
N TYR A 69 -17.47 -13.79 18.34
CA TYR A 69 -18.60 -13.00 17.86
C TYR A 69 -19.30 -13.69 16.67
N ILE A 70 -18.50 -14.29 15.76
CA ILE A 70 -19.00 -15.14 14.68
C ILE A 70 -18.18 -16.42 14.65
N ARG A 71 -18.86 -17.58 14.66
CA ARG A 71 -18.26 -18.89 14.43
C ARG A 71 -18.54 -19.33 13.00
N ILE A 72 -17.49 -19.63 12.24
CA ILE A 72 -17.57 -20.09 10.85
C ILE A 72 -17.18 -21.58 10.80
N GLN A 73 -18.06 -22.39 10.22
CA GLN A 73 -17.88 -23.85 10.04
C GLN A 73 -18.21 -24.23 8.61
N ASN A 74 -17.83 -25.44 8.19
CA ASN A 74 -18.11 -25.98 6.85
C ASN A 74 -17.57 -25.09 5.71
N VAL A 75 -16.35 -24.58 5.87
CA VAL A 75 -15.71 -23.74 4.86
C VAL A 75 -15.38 -24.58 3.63
N SER A 76 -15.89 -24.19 2.47
CA SER A 76 -15.66 -24.92 1.22
C SER A 76 -14.23 -24.69 0.70
N ASP A 77 -13.54 -25.75 0.31
CA ASP A 77 -12.14 -25.72 -0.13
C ASP A 77 -11.91 -25.01 -1.48
N GLY A 78 -12.96 -24.73 -2.25
CA GLY A 78 -12.79 -24.32 -3.65
C GLY A 78 -12.23 -22.91 -3.87
N ILE A 79 -12.54 -21.95 -2.99
CA ILE A 79 -12.35 -20.52 -3.30
C ILE A 79 -11.23 -19.86 -2.45
N HIS A 80 -10.68 -20.53 -1.42
CA HIS A 80 -9.60 -20.04 -0.53
C HIS A 80 -9.84 -18.66 0.12
N ARG A 81 -11.05 -18.13 -0.04
CA ARG A 81 -11.55 -16.91 0.57
C ARG A 81 -13.03 -17.03 0.84
N MET A 82 -13.51 -16.30 1.86
CA MET A 82 -14.91 -16.27 2.25
C MET A 82 -15.26 -14.92 2.84
N ALA A 83 -16.32 -14.30 2.34
CA ALA A 83 -16.89 -13.11 2.96
C ALA A 83 -17.50 -13.48 4.33
N VAL A 84 -17.04 -12.82 5.38
CA VAL A 84 -17.64 -12.87 6.71
C VAL A 84 -18.90 -12.02 6.67
N LYS A 85 -20.00 -12.48 7.27
CA LYS A 85 -21.27 -11.73 7.38
C LYS A 85 -21.17 -10.56 8.37
N ARG A 86 -20.15 -9.72 8.21
CA ARG A 86 -19.85 -8.55 9.02
C ARG A 86 -19.28 -7.47 8.13
N LYS A 87 -20.00 -6.37 8.02
CA LYS A 87 -19.48 -5.14 7.43
C LYS A 87 -18.37 -4.57 8.29
N VAL A 88 -17.38 -3.97 7.65
CA VAL A 88 -16.24 -3.34 8.33
C VAL A 88 -16.74 -2.17 9.18
N GLY A 89 -17.55 -1.28 8.60
CA GLY A 89 -17.94 -0.03 9.27
C GLY A 89 -16.79 0.97 9.34
N LYS A 90 -16.87 1.95 10.24
CA LYS A 90 -15.82 2.96 10.39
C LYS A 90 -14.60 2.35 11.08
N LEU A 91 -13.49 2.30 10.36
CA LEU A 91 -12.20 1.91 10.91
C LEU A 91 -11.71 2.96 11.91
N ARG A 92 -11.13 2.49 13.00
CA ARG A 92 -10.41 3.31 13.98
C ARG A 92 -8.97 2.85 13.96
N PHE A 93 -8.08 3.71 13.48
CA PHE A 93 -6.66 3.42 13.58
C PHE A 93 -6.17 3.69 15.00
N PRO A 94 -5.09 3.03 15.45
CA PRO A 94 -4.45 3.32 16.71
C PRO A 94 -4.18 4.83 16.87
N PRO A 95 -4.14 5.36 18.11
CA PRO A 95 -3.92 6.78 18.34
C PRO A 95 -2.70 7.32 17.58
N GLY A 96 -2.87 8.44 16.88
CA GLY A 96 -1.82 9.05 16.06
C GLY A 96 -1.83 8.61 14.60
N TRP A 97 -2.51 7.50 14.28
CA TRP A 97 -2.58 6.96 12.92
C TRP A 97 -3.85 7.31 12.17
N ASN A 98 -4.77 8.08 12.75
CA ASN A 98 -5.88 8.66 11.98
C ASN A 98 -5.42 9.94 11.25
N ARG A 99 -6.02 10.22 10.09
CA ARG A 99 -5.62 11.34 9.21
C ARG A 99 -5.56 12.69 9.92
N ASN A 100 -6.49 12.95 10.83
CA ASN A 100 -6.61 14.22 11.55
C ASN A 100 -5.94 14.21 12.94
N ASP A 101 -5.26 13.14 13.33
CA ASP A 101 -4.58 13.08 14.63
C ASP A 101 -3.33 13.98 14.65
N ASN A 102 -3.03 14.53 15.83
CA ASN A 102 -1.81 15.29 16.08
C ASN A 102 -0.59 14.34 16.08
N PRO A 103 0.45 14.59 15.27
CA PRO A 103 1.64 13.75 15.20
C PRO A 103 2.51 13.73 16.47
N GLU A 104 2.31 14.63 17.44
CA GLU A 104 3.24 14.82 18.57
C GLU A 104 3.35 13.64 19.56
N ASN A 105 2.51 12.60 19.46
CA ASN A 105 2.58 11.42 20.35
C ASN A 105 2.31 10.10 19.59
N VAL A 106 2.74 10.00 18.33
CA VAL A 106 2.56 8.78 17.54
C VAL A 106 3.52 7.70 18.05
N GLU A 107 2.97 6.56 18.47
CA GLU A 107 3.76 5.38 18.76
C GLU A 107 4.37 4.85 17.45
N HIS A 108 5.69 4.82 17.37
CA HIS A 108 6.41 4.25 16.24
C HIS A 108 6.41 2.73 16.34
N TYR A 109 5.79 2.07 15.36
CA TYR A 109 5.72 0.62 15.35
C TYR A 109 6.91 0.02 14.60
N THR A 110 7.62 -0.89 15.27
CA THR A 110 8.63 -1.76 14.64
C THR A 110 7.99 -2.93 13.89
N LYS A 111 6.71 -3.21 14.13
CA LYS A 111 5.93 -4.31 13.55
C LYS A 111 4.56 -3.84 13.09
N MET A 112 3.89 -4.65 12.28
CA MET A 112 2.48 -4.49 11.93
C MET A 112 1.58 -4.40 13.18
N LYS A 113 0.53 -3.57 13.12
CA LYS A 113 -0.36 -3.32 14.27
C LYS A 113 -1.81 -3.72 13.96
N CYS A 114 -2.39 -4.54 14.83
CA CYS A 114 -3.78 -4.98 14.71
C CYS A 114 -4.79 -3.83 14.88
N LEU A 115 -5.88 -3.94 14.13
CA LEU A 115 -7.15 -3.26 14.34
C LEU A 115 -8.12 -4.17 15.13
N ASP A 116 -9.32 -3.68 15.39
CA ASP A 116 -10.36 -4.35 16.20
C ASP A 116 -11.06 -5.52 15.48
N TYR A 117 -10.35 -6.24 14.61
CA TYR A 117 -10.88 -7.40 13.87
C TYR A 117 -9.86 -8.52 13.91
N TYR A 118 -10.20 -9.60 14.62
CA TYR A 118 -9.35 -10.76 14.80
C TYR A 118 -10.04 -12.01 14.25
N VAL A 119 -9.23 -12.94 13.77
CA VAL A 119 -9.63 -14.29 13.42
C VAL A 119 -8.74 -15.27 14.17
N ALA A 120 -9.34 -16.33 14.68
CA ALA A 120 -8.61 -17.49 15.16
C ALA A 120 -9.09 -18.75 14.45
N SER A 121 -8.18 -19.64 14.11
CA SER A 121 -8.48 -20.92 13.47
C SER A 121 -8.27 -22.06 14.45
N PHE A 122 -9.12 -23.08 14.37
CA PHE A 122 -9.17 -24.16 15.35
C PHE A 122 -9.36 -25.53 14.73
N ARG A 123 -8.88 -26.56 15.44
CA ARG A 123 -9.21 -27.97 15.21
C ARG A 123 -9.75 -28.56 16.51
N GLY A 124 -11.01 -28.95 16.54
CA GLY A 124 -11.70 -29.23 17.80
C GLY A 124 -11.62 -28.04 18.74
N SER A 125 -10.93 -28.20 19.88
CA SER A 125 -10.63 -27.15 20.85
C SER A 125 -9.20 -26.59 20.77
N GLU A 126 -8.36 -27.14 19.90
CA GLU A 126 -6.97 -26.73 19.71
C GLU A 126 -6.92 -25.44 18.87
N LEU A 127 -6.26 -24.41 19.39
CA LEU A 127 -5.98 -23.17 18.67
C LEU A 127 -4.81 -23.41 17.71
N LEU A 128 -5.02 -23.15 16.43
CA LEU A 128 -4.01 -23.35 15.38
C LEU A 128 -3.29 -22.06 15.03
N SER A 129 -4.03 -20.97 14.81
CA SER A 129 -3.46 -19.64 14.50
C SER A 129 -4.40 -18.52 14.91
N VAL A 130 -3.83 -17.35 15.20
CA VAL A 130 -4.55 -16.09 15.45
C VAL A 130 -3.97 -15.05 14.51
N GLU A 131 -4.85 -14.28 13.88
CA GLU A 131 -4.49 -13.18 13.00
C GLU A 131 -5.52 -12.04 13.14
N CYS A 132 -5.25 -10.87 12.57
CA CYS A 132 -6.10 -9.70 12.65
C CYS A 132 -6.01 -8.87 11.36
N LEU A 133 -6.96 -7.97 11.15
CA LEU A 133 -6.80 -6.91 10.17
C LEU A 133 -5.74 -5.92 10.70
N LYS A 134 -4.74 -5.55 9.91
CA LYS A 134 -3.58 -4.79 10.38
C LYS A 134 -3.30 -3.54 9.54
N ILE A 135 -2.61 -2.60 10.15
CA ILE A 135 -1.90 -1.53 9.46
C ILE A 135 -0.41 -1.87 9.33
N TYR A 136 0.20 -1.37 8.26
CA TYR A 136 1.58 -1.65 7.84
C TYR A 136 2.37 -0.35 7.59
N PRO A 137 2.47 0.54 8.58
CA PRO A 137 3.04 1.86 8.34
C PRO A 137 4.56 1.84 8.16
N ASN A 138 5.28 0.81 8.60
CA ASN A 138 6.74 0.74 8.59
C ASN A 138 7.27 -0.59 8.00
N TRP A 139 6.50 -1.23 7.12
CA TRP A 139 6.80 -2.60 6.69
C TRP A 139 8.16 -2.73 5.96
N MET A 140 8.57 -1.70 5.20
CA MET A 140 9.82 -1.74 4.42
C MET A 140 11.08 -1.85 5.29
N ARG A 141 10.98 -1.46 6.56
CA ARG A 141 12.08 -1.54 7.54
C ARG A 141 11.73 -2.38 8.76
N SER A 142 10.67 -3.18 8.66
CA SER A 142 10.25 -4.06 9.76
C SER A 142 11.18 -5.26 9.94
N HIS A 143 11.98 -5.60 8.92
CA HIS A 143 12.97 -6.67 8.92
C HIS A 143 14.28 -6.16 8.31
N GLU A 144 15.41 -6.50 8.93
CA GLU A 144 16.75 -6.10 8.48
C GLU A 144 17.03 -6.54 7.03
N ASP A 145 16.59 -7.75 6.67
CA ASP A 145 16.77 -8.28 5.31
C ASP A 145 16.07 -7.44 4.24
N MET A 146 14.91 -6.85 4.54
CA MET A 146 14.20 -5.99 3.60
C MET A 146 14.93 -4.67 3.38
N GLY A 147 15.52 -4.10 4.44
CA GLY A 147 16.29 -2.84 4.36
C GLY A 147 17.43 -2.91 3.35
N GLN A 148 18.04 -4.09 3.21
CA GLN A 148 19.18 -4.35 2.32
C GLN A 148 18.77 -4.74 0.89
N MET A 149 17.48 -4.95 0.61
CA MET A 149 17.01 -5.26 -0.75
C MET A 149 17.01 -4.01 -1.62
N GLN A 150 17.38 -4.19 -2.90
CA GLN A 150 17.26 -3.13 -3.89
C GLN A 150 15.79 -2.89 -4.23
N LEU A 151 15.42 -1.65 -4.57
CA LEU A 151 14.05 -1.31 -4.92
C LEU A 151 13.45 -2.22 -6.01
N LYS A 152 14.24 -2.60 -7.02
CA LYS A 152 13.80 -3.49 -8.11
C LYS A 152 13.53 -4.94 -7.69
N ASP A 153 14.08 -5.36 -6.55
CA ASP A 153 13.95 -6.73 -6.04
C ASP A 153 12.78 -6.86 -5.05
N LEU A 154 12.12 -5.74 -4.73
CA LEU A 154 10.98 -5.69 -3.84
C LEU A 154 9.67 -5.79 -4.60
N PHE A 155 8.71 -6.52 -4.01
CA PHE A 155 7.31 -6.35 -4.35
C PHE A 155 6.77 -5.11 -3.65
N ILE A 156 6.65 -4.01 -4.40
CA ILE A 156 6.15 -2.73 -3.86
C ILE A 156 4.64 -2.60 -4.14
N PRO A 157 3.78 -2.62 -3.12
CA PRO A 157 2.36 -2.39 -3.26
C PRO A 157 2.04 -0.99 -3.80
N GLY A 158 1.22 -0.92 -4.85
CA GLY A 158 0.79 0.30 -5.50
C GLY A 158 -0.72 0.36 -5.75
N THR A 159 -1.22 1.57 -6.00
CA THR A 159 -2.60 1.79 -6.44
C THR A 159 -2.63 2.62 -7.72
N HIS A 160 -3.44 2.20 -8.70
CA HIS A 160 -3.76 2.99 -9.89
C HIS A 160 -4.74 4.12 -9.56
N ALA A 161 -4.59 5.30 -10.18
CA ALA A 161 -5.44 6.46 -9.92
C ALA A 161 -5.63 6.72 -8.41
N SER A 162 -4.54 6.71 -7.64
CA SER A 162 -4.55 6.65 -6.17
C SER A 162 -5.36 7.78 -5.53
N GLY A 163 -5.36 8.95 -6.16
CA GLY A 163 -6.09 10.12 -5.70
C GLY A 163 -7.58 10.14 -6.03
N ALA A 164 -8.11 9.14 -6.74
CA ALA A 164 -9.50 9.08 -7.19
C ALA A 164 -10.41 8.37 -6.16
N TYR A 165 -10.56 8.98 -4.98
CA TYR A 165 -11.42 8.51 -3.89
C TYR A 165 -12.45 9.57 -3.48
N LEU A 166 -13.53 9.15 -2.81
CA LEU A 166 -14.53 10.07 -2.26
C LEU A 166 -14.25 10.39 -0.80
N THR A 167 -14.09 11.66 -0.48
CA THR A 167 -14.01 12.15 0.91
C THR A 167 -15.36 12.09 1.61
N ASN A 168 -16.46 12.28 0.88
CA ASN A 168 -17.82 12.15 1.41
C ASN A 168 -18.77 11.58 0.35
N TYR A 169 -18.90 10.25 0.35
CA TYR A 169 -19.77 9.53 -0.58
C TYR A 169 -21.24 10.00 -0.53
N GLY A 170 -21.76 10.33 0.65
CA GLY A 170 -23.14 10.80 0.83
C GLY A 170 -23.39 12.21 0.28
N ALA A 171 -22.40 13.10 0.40
CA ALA A 171 -22.51 14.49 -0.06
C ALA A 171 -22.34 14.65 -1.58
N THR A 172 -21.61 13.75 -2.24
CA THR A 172 -21.46 13.77 -3.70
C THR A 172 -22.83 13.49 -4.35
N LYS A 173 -23.36 14.44 -5.12
CA LYS A 173 -24.65 14.27 -5.82
C LYS A 173 -24.50 13.67 -7.21
N SER A 174 -23.30 13.77 -7.81
CA SER A 174 -23.04 13.25 -9.15
C SER A 174 -22.93 11.73 -9.14
N MET A 175 -23.86 11.06 -9.82
CA MET A 175 -23.83 9.61 -10.03
C MET A 175 -22.66 9.20 -10.95
N LEU A 176 -22.38 10.01 -11.98
CA LEU A 176 -21.24 9.79 -12.88
C LEU A 176 -19.91 9.75 -12.12
N ILE A 177 -19.73 10.66 -11.15
CA ILE A 177 -18.52 10.63 -10.31
C ILE A 177 -18.48 9.32 -9.52
N LYS A 178 -19.57 8.97 -8.83
CA LYS A 178 -19.60 7.78 -7.97
C LYS A 178 -19.36 6.47 -8.70
N GLU A 179 -19.88 6.33 -9.92
CA GLU A 179 -19.89 5.06 -10.64
C GLU A 179 -18.70 4.89 -11.60
N HIS A 180 -18.14 5.99 -12.10
CA HIS A 180 -17.11 5.93 -13.14
C HIS A 180 -15.81 6.62 -12.76
N ALA A 181 -15.85 7.67 -11.94
CA ALA A 181 -14.65 8.47 -11.69
C ALA A 181 -13.83 8.02 -10.47
N ILE A 182 -14.37 7.12 -9.65
CA ILE A 182 -13.76 6.70 -8.39
C ILE A 182 -13.15 5.32 -8.57
N SER A 183 -11.86 5.22 -8.26
CA SER A 183 -11.09 3.98 -8.36
C SER A 183 -10.62 3.47 -7.00
N GLN A 184 -10.71 4.28 -5.95
CA GLN A 184 -10.16 3.97 -4.63
C GLN A 184 -11.19 4.14 -3.52
N TYR A 185 -11.28 3.16 -2.61
CA TYR A 185 -12.13 3.24 -1.41
C TYR A 185 -11.49 4.01 -0.26
N PHE A 186 -10.16 4.07 -0.24
CA PHE A 186 -9.37 4.70 0.80
C PHE A 186 -8.79 6.02 0.33
N ASP A 187 -8.71 6.99 1.26
CA ASP A 187 -7.90 8.19 1.02
C ASP A 187 -6.39 7.86 1.05
N ILE A 188 -5.57 8.80 0.58
CA ILE A 188 -4.11 8.60 0.47
C ILE A 188 -3.49 8.24 1.81
N TRP A 189 -3.90 8.92 2.89
CA TRP A 189 -3.42 8.60 4.23
C TRP A 189 -3.68 7.13 4.58
N SER A 190 -4.91 6.66 4.41
CA SER A 190 -5.29 5.29 4.73
C SER A 190 -4.59 4.28 3.82
N GLN A 191 -4.45 4.57 2.52
CA GLN A 191 -3.67 3.74 1.59
C GLN A 191 -2.23 3.54 2.10
N LEU A 192 -1.53 4.63 2.46
CA LEU A 192 -0.16 4.57 2.97
C LEU A 192 -0.05 3.82 4.31
N VAL A 193 -0.98 4.06 5.23
CA VAL A 193 -1.04 3.37 6.54
C VAL A 193 -1.30 1.87 6.37
N PHE A 194 -2.09 1.46 5.38
CA PHE A 194 -2.29 0.06 5.02
C PHE A 194 -1.13 -0.58 4.25
N GLY A 195 -0.09 0.18 3.90
CA GLY A 195 1.14 -0.35 3.35
C GLY A 195 1.39 0.00 1.89
N ILE A 196 0.50 0.73 1.19
CA ILE A 196 0.78 1.22 -0.17
C ILE A 196 2.02 2.13 -0.15
N ARG A 197 2.87 2.00 -1.16
CA ARG A 197 4.10 2.79 -1.33
C ARG A 197 4.28 3.37 -2.72
N TYR A 198 3.53 2.89 -3.72
CA TYR A 198 3.47 3.47 -5.05
C TYR A 198 2.11 4.13 -5.30
N LEU A 199 2.11 5.43 -5.62
CA LEU A 199 0.91 6.21 -5.88
C LEU A 199 0.93 6.74 -7.33
N ASP A 200 -0.01 6.28 -8.14
CA ASP A 200 -0.23 6.75 -9.51
C ASP A 200 -1.20 7.93 -9.52
N LEU A 201 -0.71 9.09 -9.96
CA LEU A 201 -1.40 10.38 -9.90
C LEU A 201 -1.53 11.00 -11.30
N SER A 202 -2.74 10.89 -11.85
CA SER A 202 -3.15 11.65 -13.03
C SER A 202 -3.57 13.07 -12.67
N VAL A 203 -2.94 14.10 -13.24
CA VAL A 203 -3.14 15.51 -12.85
C VAL A 203 -3.76 16.35 -13.97
N GLY A 204 -4.72 17.18 -13.62
CA GLY A 204 -5.30 18.19 -14.51
C GLY A 204 -5.32 19.59 -13.90
N VAL A 205 -5.53 20.59 -14.76
CA VAL A 205 -5.64 22.00 -14.37
C VAL A 205 -7.07 22.50 -14.53
N GLN A 206 -7.65 22.98 -13.43
CA GLN A 206 -8.95 23.64 -13.46
C GLN A 206 -8.76 25.13 -13.78
N ARG A 207 -9.21 25.54 -14.98
CA ARG A 207 -8.92 26.85 -15.59
C ARG A 207 -9.62 28.05 -14.94
N GLU A 208 -10.61 27.82 -14.08
CA GLU A 208 -11.39 28.88 -13.42
C GLU A 208 -10.67 29.54 -12.23
N ARG A 209 -9.44 29.10 -11.91
CA ARG A 209 -8.63 29.67 -10.82
C ARG A 209 -7.50 30.54 -11.35
N ASP A 210 -7.17 31.56 -10.56
CA ASP A 210 -6.05 32.45 -10.84
C ASP A 210 -4.76 31.68 -11.09
N ALA A 211 -3.90 32.20 -11.98
CA ALA A 211 -2.63 31.56 -12.32
C ALA A 211 -1.73 31.34 -11.09
N SER A 212 -1.85 32.15 -10.04
CA SER A 212 -1.10 32.00 -8.79
C SER A 212 -1.71 31.01 -7.78
N ASP A 213 -2.90 30.48 -8.03
CA ASP A 213 -3.59 29.61 -7.08
C ASP A 213 -3.01 28.18 -7.10
N PRO A 214 -2.35 27.71 -6.03
CA PRO A 214 -1.85 26.34 -5.96
C PRO A 214 -2.97 25.29 -5.96
N ASP A 215 -4.22 25.68 -5.69
CA ASP A 215 -5.36 24.76 -5.62
C ASP A 215 -5.99 24.51 -7.00
N LYS A 216 -5.38 25.02 -8.08
CA LYS A 216 -5.77 24.75 -9.48
C LYS A 216 -5.41 23.37 -10.00
N PHE A 217 -4.49 22.67 -9.33
CA PHE A 217 -4.06 21.32 -9.70
C PHE A 217 -4.92 20.27 -9.00
N TRP A 218 -5.51 19.39 -9.80
CA TRP A 218 -6.47 18.38 -9.36
C TRP A 218 -6.06 17.01 -9.85
N ILE A 219 -6.43 15.99 -9.08
CA ILE A 219 -6.48 14.63 -9.57
C ILE A 219 -7.61 14.52 -10.56
N VAL A 220 -7.30 13.92 -11.70
CA VAL A 220 -8.25 13.61 -12.74
C VAL A 220 -8.34 12.11 -12.89
N ASN A 221 -9.56 11.60 -13.03
CA ASN A 221 -9.80 10.22 -13.41
C ASN A 221 -11.01 10.18 -14.33
N GLU A 222 -10.97 9.36 -15.39
CA GLU A 222 -12.01 9.33 -16.43
C GLU A 222 -12.44 10.74 -16.92
N ASN A 223 -11.45 11.62 -17.12
CA ASN A 223 -11.63 13.03 -17.50
C ASN A 223 -12.49 13.88 -16.52
N MET A 224 -12.62 13.47 -15.27
CA MET A 224 -13.33 14.20 -14.22
C MET A 224 -12.37 14.64 -13.11
N PHE A 225 -12.53 15.88 -12.62
CA PHE A 225 -11.78 16.39 -11.47
C PHE A 225 -12.33 15.80 -10.16
N ILE A 226 -11.45 15.20 -9.35
CA ILE A 226 -11.86 14.46 -8.14
C ILE A 226 -11.42 15.15 -6.86
N ASN A 227 -10.11 15.19 -6.60
CA ASN A 227 -9.53 15.75 -5.38
C ASN A 227 -8.44 16.76 -5.72
N GLN A 228 -8.26 17.78 -4.89
CA GLN A 228 -7.12 18.69 -5.03
C GLN A 228 -5.81 17.98 -4.74
N LEU A 229 -4.83 18.12 -5.63
CA LEU A 229 -3.53 17.48 -5.50
C LEU A 229 -2.81 17.94 -4.21
N ARG A 230 -3.00 19.20 -3.80
CA ARG A 230 -2.36 19.76 -2.60
C ARG A 230 -2.60 18.94 -1.34
N TYR A 231 -3.84 18.45 -1.13
CA TYR A 231 -4.15 17.68 0.08
C TYR A 231 -3.49 16.30 0.05
N ILE A 232 -3.35 15.71 -1.14
CA ILE A 232 -2.64 14.45 -1.34
C ILE A 232 -1.16 14.61 -1.00
N LEU A 233 -0.51 15.66 -1.51
CA LEU A 233 0.89 15.95 -1.18
C LEU A 233 1.09 16.18 0.33
N LYS A 234 0.12 16.82 1.00
CA LYS A 234 0.16 17.00 2.46
C LYS A 234 0.03 15.68 3.21
N ASP A 235 -0.85 14.77 2.79
CA ASP A 235 -0.99 13.44 3.39
C ASP A 235 0.32 12.64 3.22
N VAL A 236 0.93 12.68 2.02
CA VAL A 236 2.24 12.04 1.76
C VAL A 236 3.33 12.64 2.65
N ARG A 237 3.44 13.98 2.71
CA ARG A 237 4.39 14.68 3.59
C ARG A 237 4.23 14.20 5.02
N LYS A 238 3.01 14.24 5.55
CA LYS A 238 2.71 13.81 6.93
C LYS A 238 3.19 12.38 7.16
N PHE A 239 2.89 11.48 6.23
CA PHE A 239 3.27 10.07 6.34
C PHE A 239 4.79 9.86 6.36
N VAL A 240 5.53 10.45 5.42
CA VAL A 240 7.00 10.26 5.37
C VAL A 240 7.71 10.97 6.53
N THR A 241 7.18 12.10 7.02
CA THR A 241 7.72 12.75 8.22
C THR A 241 7.59 11.85 9.45
N LEU A 242 6.47 11.14 9.57
CA LEU A 242 6.21 10.26 10.71
C LEU A 242 6.93 8.93 10.60
N THR A 243 7.02 8.38 9.40
CA THR A 243 7.51 7.02 9.22
C THR A 243 8.97 7.00 8.81
N GLY A 244 9.41 7.89 7.93
CA GLY A 244 10.67 7.77 7.19
C GLY A 244 10.65 6.67 6.13
N GLU A 245 9.47 6.18 5.75
CA GLU A 245 9.33 5.17 4.69
C GLU A 245 9.45 5.79 3.30
N ILE A 246 9.81 4.96 2.33
CA ILE A 246 9.94 5.36 0.94
C ILE A 246 8.57 5.45 0.28
N VAL A 247 8.22 6.59 -0.32
CA VAL A 247 6.97 6.72 -1.11
C VAL A 247 7.31 7.14 -2.53
N ILE A 248 6.82 6.39 -3.50
CA ILE A 248 6.99 6.66 -4.93
C ILE A 248 5.71 7.34 -5.42
N LEU A 249 5.88 8.55 -5.97
CA LEU A 249 4.81 9.33 -6.59
C LEU A 249 5.02 9.35 -8.10
N ASP A 250 4.07 8.79 -8.84
CA ASP A 250 4.10 8.75 -10.28
C ASP A 250 3.21 9.84 -10.88
N PHE A 251 3.84 10.78 -11.60
CA PHE A 251 3.19 11.84 -12.37
C PHE A 251 3.40 11.62 -13.86
N SER A 252 3.03 10.45 -14.37
CA SER A 252 3.14 10.10 -15.80
C SER A 252 1.95 10.55 -16.65
N SER A 253 0.85 11.01 -16.05
CA SER A 253 -0.41 11.26 -16.76
C SER A 253 -0.99 12.67 -16.51
N PHE A 254 -1.26 13.39 -17.60
CA PHE A 254 -1.74 14.79 -17.59
C PHE A 254 -2.97 15.02 -18.48
N PRO A 255 -4.12 14.39 -18.17
CA PRO A 255 -5.26 14.30 -19.09
C PRO A 255 -5.95 15.63 -19.41
N ILE A 256 -5.86 16.66 -18.54
CA ILE A 256 -6.60 17.91 -18.72
C ILE A 256 -5.71 19.14 -18.53
N GLY A 257 -5.58 19.95 -19.58
CA GLY A 257 -5.07 21.32 -19.49
C GLY A 257 -3.56 21.50 -19.72
N PHE A 258 -2.78 20.43 -19.79
CA PHE A 258 -1.32 20.46 -19.92
C PHE A 258 -0.78 20.45 -21.35
N TYR A 259 -1.60 20.09 -22.35
CA TYR A 259 -1.16 20.01 -23.74
C TYR A 259 -0.52 21.31 -24.24
N GLN A 260 0.74 21.24 -24.67
CA GLN A 260 1.56 22.38 -25.11
C GLN A 260 1.69 23.50 -24.07
N ARG A 261 1.67 23.15 -22.77
CA ARG A 261 1.74 24.10 -21.65
C ARG A 261 2.89 23.76 -20.69
N PRO A 262 4.14 23.90 -21.13
CA PRO A 262 5.33 23.66 -20.30
C PRO A 262 5.40 24.59 -19.08
N ASP A 263 4.79 25.77 -19.17
CA ASP A 263 4.62 26.70 -18.05
C ASP A 263 3.80 26.08 -16.91
N LEU A 264 2.73 25.34 -17.25
CA LEU A 264 1.91 24.65 -16.25
C LEU A 264 2.66 23.45 -15.64
N HIS A 265 3.48 22.74 -16.41
CA HIS A 265 4.36 21.70 -15.87
C HIS A 265 5.37 22.28 -14.87
N MET A 266 5.97 23.44 -15.19
CA MET A 266 6.89 24.14 -14.28
C MET A 266 6.21 24.64 -13.00
N GLU A 267 4.99 25.15 -13.10
CA GLU A 267 4.19 25.55 -11.93
C GLU A 267 3.81 24.36 -11.05
N LEU A 268 3.41 23.23 -11.66
CA LEU A 268 3.15 21.99 -10.95
C LEU A 268 4.41 21.49 -10.23
N PHE A 269 5.54 21.48 -10.93
CA PHE A 269 6.82 21.10 -10.35
C PHE A 269 7.20 22.01 -9.17
N THR A 270 6.93 23.31 -9.28
CA THR A 270 7.17 24.28 -8.20
C THR A 270 6.29 23.98 -6.99
N MET A 271 5.01 23.65 -7.20
CA MET A 271 4.12 23.22 -6.13
C MET A 271 4.61 21.94 -5.46
N ILE A 272 4.98 20.91 -6.23
CA ILE A 272 5.54 19.65 -5.71
C ILE A 272 6.82 19.94 -4.91
N SER A 273 7.72 20.75 -5.43
CA SER A 273 8.97 21.13 -4.76
C SER A 273 8.71 21.89 -3.45
N ARG A 274 7.73 22.80 -3.42
CA ARG A 274 7.33 23.52 -2.21
C ARG A 274 6.72 22.58 -1.17
N GLU A 275 5.88 21.65 -1.59
CA GLU A 275 5.17 20.73 -0.69
C GLU A 275 6.02 19.53 -0.28
N LEU A 276 6.98 19.05 -1.08
CA LEU A 276 7.69 17.80 -0.79
C LEU A 276 9.22 17.91 -0.87
N GLY A 277 9.78 18.99 -1.41
CA GLY A 277 11.18 19.06 -1.84
C GLY A 277 12.22 18.76 -0.76
N SER A 278 11.93 19.04 0.52
CA SER A 278 12.81 18.68 1.64
C SER A 278 12.89 17.17 1.90
N TYR A 279 11.92 16.40 1.42
CA TYR A 279 11.79 14.96 1.57
C TYR A 279 12.06 14.19 0.27
N VAL A 280 12.20 14.88 -0.87
CA VAL A 280 12.48 14.22 -2.15
C VAL A 280 13.91 13.72 -2.17
N TYR A 281 14.06 12.41 -2.40
CA TYR A 281 15.33 11.74 -2.61
C TYR A 281 16.02 12.35 -3.82
N MET A 282 17.24 12.84 -3.63
CA MET A 282 18.05 13.42 -4.70
C MET A 282 19.24 12.51 -4.92
N HIS A 283 19.23 11.79 -6.04
CA HIS A 283 20.34 10.91 -6.35
C HIS A 283 21.58 11.71 -6.75
N ASN A 284 22.72 11.43 -6.12
CA ASN A 284 23.95 12.20 -6.31
C ASN A 284 24.82 11.66 -7.46
N ASP A 285 24.67 10.39 -7.84
CA ASP A 285 25.48 9.73 -8.86
C ASP A 285 24.62 9.35 -10.07
N THR A 286 24.73 10.08 -11.18
CA THR A 286 23.93 9.78 -12.38
C THR A 286 24.23 8.39 -12.99
N ASN A 287 25.26 7.67 -12.54
CA ASN A 287 25.62 6.38 -13.11
C ASN A 287 24.91 5.18 -12.45
N ILE A 288 24.28 5.36 -11.29
CA ILE A 288 23.55 4.30 -10.60
C ILE A 288 22.04 4.57 -10.73
N PRO A 289 21.28 3.68 -11.39
CA PRO A 289 19.83 3.79 -11.40
C PRO A 289 19.28 3.67 -9.97
N CYS A 290 18.36 4.54 -9.57
CA CYS A 290 17.76 4.46 -8.23
C CYS A 290 17.10 3.11 -7.93
N ALA A 291 16.64 2.39 -8.95
CA ALA A 291 16.08 1.05 -8.82
C ALA A 291 17.09 0.02 -8.25
N ASN A 292 18.40 0.29 -8.37
CA ASN A 292 19.47 -0.53 -7.82
C ASN A 292 19.86 -0.12 -6.38
N LEU A 293 19.29 0.95 -5.84
CA LEU A 293 19.54 1.37 -4.46
C LEU A 293 18.74 0.52 -3.50
N THR A 294 19.30 0.28 -2.32
CA THR A 294 18.61 -0.39 -1.23
C THR A 294 17.65 0.55 -0.51
N ILE A 295 16.71 -0.02 0.23
CA ILE A 295 15.78 0.76 1.08
C ILE A 295 16.58 1.59 2.08
N ASP A 296 17.58 1.01 2.73
CA ASP A 296 18.39 1.67 3.76
C ASP A 296 19.26 2.79 3.19
N GLU A 297 19.81 2.62 1.99
CA GLU A 297 20.57 3.68 1.30
C GLU A 297 19.73 4.94 1.06
N ILE A 298 18.44 4.77 0.76
CA ILE A 298 17.51 5.88 0.57
C ILE A 298 17.01 6.42 1.92
N ALA A 299 16.63 5.53 2.84
CA ALA A 299 16.05 5.91 4.12
C ALA A 299 17.03 6.72 4.98
N THR A 300 18.33 6.39 4.95
CA THR A 300 19.38 7.11 5.70
C THR A 300 19.57 8.57 5.27
N THR A 301 19.09 8.98 4.09
CA THR A 301 19.17 10.38 3.67
C THR A 301 18.08 11.27 4.27
N ASN A 302 17.11 10.71 5.01
CA ASN A 302 15.89 11.39 5.47
C ASN A 302 15.10 12.08 4.33
N ARG A 303 15.30 11.58 3.11
CA ARG A 303 14.67 12.07 1.89
C ARG A 303 14.11 10.87 1.17
N THR A 304 12.92 10.43 1.58
CA THR A 304 12.37 9.13 1.20
C THR A 304 11.28 9.22 0.15
N ILE A 305 10.99 10.41 -0.39
CA ILE A 305 10.04 10.55 -1.51
C ILE A 305 10.78 10.41 -2.84
N ILE A 306 10.31 9.51 -3.68
CA ILE A 306 10.75 9.37 -5.06
C ILE A 306 9.65 9.96 -5.95
N VAL A 307 10.02 10.84 -6.88
CA VAL A 307 9.08 11.48 -7.81
C VAL A 307 9.40 11.05 -9.23
N LEU A 308 8.42 10.48 -9.91
CA LEU A 308 8.48 10.14 -11.33
C LEU A 308 7.76 11.24 -12.09
N TYR A 309 8.43 11.86 -13.05
CA TYR A 309 7.88 12.98 -13.79
C TYR A 309 8.51 13.07 -15.19
N PRO A 310 7.71 13.05 -16.28
CA PRO A 310 8.23 13.07 -17.64
C PRO A 310 8.97 14.38 -17.92
N MET A 311 10.28 14.26 -18.11
CA MET A 311 11.18 15.39 -18.22
C MET A 311 10.99 16.18 -19.53
N ASP A 312 10.54 15.51 -20.59
CA ASP A 312 10.30 16.12 -21.89
C ASP A 312 9.19 17.19 -21.86
N GLU A 313 8.32 17.15 -20.84
CA GLU A 313 7.27 18.14 -20.62
C GLU A 313 7.79 19.45 -19.98
N LEU A 314 9.02 19.45 -19.44
CA LEU A 314 9.64 20.62 -18.81
C LEU A 314 10.56 21.32 -19.82
N GLN A 315 10.07 22.36 -20.52
CA GLN A 315 10.91 23.15 -21.43
C GLN A 315 12.07 23.81 -20.68
N HIS A 316 13.30 23.60 -21.19
CA HIS A 316 14.57 24.18 -20.73
C HIS A 316 14.79 24.17 -19.21
N PRO A 317 15.61 23.25 -18.66
CA PRO A 317 15.77 23.08 -17.22
C PRO A 317 16.27 24.37 -16.57
N ALA A 318 15.36 25.09 -15.92
CA ALA A 318 15.73 26.15 -14.99
C ALA A 318 16.61 25.50 -13.90
N ASN A 319 17.90 25.82 -13.93
CA ASN A 319 18.95 25.24 -13.10
C ASN A 319 19.11 23.71 -13.24
N GLY A 320 19.81 23.31 -14.31
CA GLY A 320 20.11 21.93 -14.73
C GLY A 320 20.81 20.99 -13.73
N LYS A 321 20.93 21.32 -12.44
CA LYS A 321 21.40 20.39 -11.40
C LYS A 321 20.28 19.57 -10.75
N LEU A 322 19.05 20.08 -10.69
CA LEU A 322 17.92 19.37 -10.07
C LEU A 322 17.24 18.42 -11.07
N LEU A 323 17.09 18.86 -12.33
CA LEU A 323 16.37 18.13 -13.38
C LEU A 323 17.14 16.91 -13.93
N GLN A 324 18.46 17.03 -14.14
CA GLN A 324 19.27 15.94 -14.73
C GLN A 324 19.33 14.66 -13.87
N ARG A 325 18.97 14.78 -12.59
CA ARG A 325 19.02 13.70 -11.58
C ARG A 325 17.72 12.90 -11.48
N ILE A 326 16.60 13.43 -11.96
CA ILE A 326 15.30 12.73 -12.01
C ILE A 326 15.20 11.86 -13.27
N THR A 327 15.84 12.27 -14.37
CA THR A 327 15.82 11.61 -15.69
C THR A 327 16.30 10.14 -15.66
N HIS A 328 17.29 9.83 -14.82
CA HIS A 328 17.86 8.47 -14.75
C HIS A 328 16.98 7.47 -13.97
N PHE A 329 16.05 7.95 -13.13
CA PHE A 329 15.07 7.09 -12.48
C PHE A 329 14.06 6.53 -13.49
N MET A 330 13.57 7.39 -14.39
CA MET A 330 12.52 7.03 -15.34
C MET A 330 12.95 5.96 -16.34
N SER A 331 14.16 6.01 -16.88
CA SER A 331 14.63 5.00 -17.85
C SER A 331 14.67 3.58 -17.25
N ALA A 332 15.02 3.45 -15.96
CA ALA A 332 15.01 2.17 -15.26
C ALA A 332 13.59 1.68 -14.92
N MET A 333 12.68 2.61 -14.60
CA MET A 333 11.28 2.28 -14.29
C MET A 333 10.39 2.08 -15.52
N GLU A 334 10.62 2.77 -16.64
CA GLU A 334 10.00 2.43 -17.94
C GLU A 334 10.37 1.00 -18.34
N THR A 335 11.62 0.58 -18.11
CA THR A 335 12.04 -0.80 -18.37
C THR A 335 11.34 -1.82 -17.45
N PHE A 336 10.95 -1.41 -16.23
CA PHE A 336 10.19 -2.26 -15.29
C PHE A 336 8.69 -2.27 -15.60
N LEU A 337 8.09 -1.10 -15.88
CA LEU A 337 6.69 -0.95 -16.27
C LEU A 337 6.39 -1.63 -17.61
N ASN A 338 7.31 -1.54 -18.58
CA ASN A 338 7.20 -2.26 -19.85
C ASN A 338 7.22 -3.79 -19.65
N ARG A 339 8.07 -4.29 -18.74
CA ARG A 339 8.09 -5.71 -18.35
C ARG A 339 6.85 -6.12 -17.55
N PHE A 340 6.31 -5.24 -16.71
CA PHE A 340 5.09 -5.49 -15.94
C PHE A 340 3.84 -5.49 -16.83
N HIS A 341 3.78 -4.62 -17.84
CA HIS A 341 2.73 -4.63 -18.87
C HIS A 341 2.82 -5.85 -19.79
N GLU A 342 4.01 -6.32 -20.17
CA GLU A 342 4.18 -7.61 -20.87
C GLU A 342 3.70 -8.79 -20.02
N TYR A 343 3.89 -8.74 -18.69
CA TYR A 343 3.44 -9.79 -17.77
C TYR A 343 1.91 -9.81 -17.56
N LEU A 344 1.26 -8.64 -17.58
CA LEU A 344 -0.20 -8.50 -17.46
C LEU A 344 -0.95 -8.58 -18.79
N GLY A 345 -0.25 -8.55 -19.94
CA GLY A 345 -0.80 -8.58 -21.30
C GLY A 345 -1.48 -9.88 -21.73
N GLY A 346 -1.85 -10.76 -20.80
CA GLY A 346 -2.50 -12.05 -21.06
C GLY A 346 -3.93 -12.20 -20.51
N SER A 347 -4.43 -11.28 -19.69
CA SER A 347 -5.75 -11.46 -19.07
C SER A 347 -6.46 -10.12 -18.83
N GLY A 348 -7.38 -9.79 -19.73
CA GLY A 348 -8.32 -8.68 -19.58
C GLY A 348 -9.32 -8.92 -18.44
N LEU A 349 -8.91 -8.59 -17.21
CA LEU A 349 -9.76 -8.47 -16.04
C LEU A 349 -9.45 -7.14 -15.34
N HIS A 350 -10.50 -6.38 -15.05
CA HIS A 350 -10.47 -5.05 -14.42
C HIS A 350 -9.48 -5.00 -13.23
N ALA A 351 -8.35 -4.31 -13.44
CA ALA A 351 -7.18 -4.32 -12.58
C ALA A 351 -7.28 -3.44 -11.32
N SER A 352 -8.32 -2.61 -11.18
CA SER A 352 -8.40 -1.61 -10.09
C SER A 352 -8.74 -2.20 -8.71
N ALA A 353 -9.33 -3.39 -8.69
CA ALA A 353 -9.86 -4.01 -7.48
C ALA A 353 -8.95 -5.13 -6.93
N VAL A 354 -8.31 -5.89 -7.83
CA VAL A 354 -7.49 -7.05 -7.47
C VAL A 354 -6.20 -6.66 -6.72
N GLN A 355 -5.65 -5.48 -6.98
CA GLN A 355 -4.40 -5.03 -6.34
C GLN A 355 -4.54 -4.85 -4.82
N GLN A 356 -5.69 -4.42 -4.29
CA GLN A 356 -5.86 -4.27 -2.83
C GLN A 356 -6.00 -5.61 -2.09
N GLU A 357 -6.51 -6.66 -2.73
CA GLU A 357 -6.69 -7.98 -2.11
C GLU A 357 -5.38 -8.77 -2.02
N GLU A 358 -4.49 -8.69 -3.03
CA GLU A 358 -3.24 -9.46 -3.05
C GLU A 358 -2.14 -8.91 -2.13
N ILE A 359 -2.15 -7.60 -1.86
CA ILE A 359 -1.13 -6.93 -1.03
C ILE A 359 -1.22 -7.36 0.44
N ILE A 360 -2.44 -7.63 0.95
CA ILE A 360 -2.67 -8.01 2.35
C ILE A 360 -2.42 -9.51 2.57
N ALA A 361 -2.46 -10.34 1.52
CA ALA A 361 -2.35 -11.79 1.65
C ALA A 361 -0.92 -12.36 1.48
N ARG A 362 0.02 -11.62 0.90
CA ARG A 362 1.34 -12.15 0.51
C ARG A 362 2.58 -11.47 1.11
N THR A 363 2.40 -10.53 2.04
CA THR A 363 3.51 -9.84 2.72
C THR A 363 3.83 -10.40 4.13
N GLY A 364 3.45 -11.65 4.39
CA GLY A 364 3.73 -12.38 5.65
C GLY A 364 4.74 -13.50 5.48
#